data_AF-A0A8B0SH94-F1
#
_entry.id   AF-A0A8B0SH94-F1
#
_cell.length_a   1.000
_cell.length_b   1.000
_cell.length_c   1.000
_cell.angle_alpha   90.00
_cell.angle_beta   90.00
_cell.angle_gamma   90.00
#
_symmetry.space_group_name_H-M   'P 1'
#
loop_
_entity.id
_entity.type
_entity.pdbx_description
1 polymer ?
#
loop_
_entity_poly.entity_id
_entity_poly.type
_entity_poly.pdbx_seq_one_letter_code
_entity_poly.pdbx_strand_id
1 'polypeptide(L)'
;MRLGKGGLFSYKSTGTATTKAEASAILPTLPAQVYIQIASESQRVKANEITTQLQQKGFVMPGIENMAGKGADMPKNTNVRYFNDEDKQTAEAIVAILKEAGITTAYAYPVSKYKVKAGGLEVWFSADVH
;
A
#
# COMPACT_ATOMS: atom_id res chain seq x y z
N MET A 1 23.15 -57.66 17.17
CA MET A 1 23.11 -56.35 16.48
C MET A 1 21.72 -56.12 15.93
N ARG A 2 20.97 -55.18 16.51
CA ARG A 2 19.67 -54.72 15.99
C ARG A 2 19.77 -53.20 15.82
N LEU A 3 19.63 -52.73 14.59
CA LEU A 3 19.67 -51.30 14.23
C LEU A 3 18.43 -50.57 14.75
N GLY A 4 18.64 -49.33 15.22
CA GLY A 4 17.68 -48.50 15.93
C GLY A 4 16.53 -47.97 15.09
N LYS A 5 15.38 -47.79 15.75
CA LYS A 5 14.16 -47.17 15.22
C LYS A 5 14.31 -45.65 15.18
N GLY A 6 13.89 -45.05 14.07
CA GLY A 6 13.89 -43.61 13.84
C GLY A 6 12.96 -42.84 14.79
N GLY A 7 13.48 -41.72 15.30
CA GLY A 7 12.72 -40.75 16.08
C GLY A 7 11.97 -39.78 15.16
N LEU A 8 10.64 -39.75 15.33
CA LEU A 8 9.73 -38.81 14.70
C LEU A 8 9.85 -37.45 15.43
N PHE A 9 10.48 -36.45 14.83
CA PHE A 9 10.47 -35.08 15.35
C PHE A 9 9.10 -34.45 15.08
N SER A 10 8.29 -34.30 16.14
CA SER A 10 7.08 -33.47 16.12
C SER A 10 7.45 -32.06 16.59
N TYR A 11 7.48 -31.09 15.69
CA TYR A 11 7.53 -29.68 16.07
C TYR A 11 6.15 -29.27 16.62
N LYS A 12 5.99 -29.32 17.93
CA LYS A 12 4.88 -28.64 18.61
C LYS A 12 5.16 -27.15 18.62
N SER A 13 4.45 -26.40 17.78
CA SER A 13 4.37 -24.93 17.87
C SER A 13 3.58 -24.57 19.13
N THR A 14 4.29 -24.26 20.22
CA THR A 14 3.72 -23.62 21.41
C THR A 14 3.83 -22.11 21.26
N GLY A 15 3.02 -21.53 20.39
CA GLY A 15 2.79 -20.09 20.39
C GLY A 15 1.91 -19.72 21.58
N THR A 16 2.51 -19.23 22.66
CA THR A 16 1.81 -18.70 23.84
C THR A 16 0.99 -17.46 23.43
N ALA A 17 -0.30 -17.45 23.81
CA ALA A 17 -1.27 -16.39 23.49
C ALA A 17 -0.84 -14.96 23.90
N THR A 18 0.14 -14.82 24.79
CA THR A 18 0.74 -13.54 25.20
C THR A 18 1.41 -12.81 24.04
N THR A 19 2.06 -13.54 23.11
CA THR A 19 2.73 -12.93 21.95
C THR A 19 1.77 -12.34 20.91
N LYS A 20 0.56 -12.89 20.77
CA LYS A 20 -0.46 -12.38 19.83
C LYS A 20 -1.09 -11.09 20.35
N ALA A 21 -1.31 -10.96 21.66
CA ALA A 21 -1.89 -9.77 22.27
C ALA A 21 -0.90 -8.60 22.27
N GLU A 22 0.37 -8.85 22.57
CA GLU A 22 1.43 -7.83 22.51
C GLU A 22 1.74 -7.42 21.05
N ALA A 23 1.80 -8.37 20.12
CA ALA A 23 1.90 -8.06 18.70
C ALA A 23 0.69 -7.26 18.19
N SER A 24 -0.50 -7.49 18.76
CA SER A 24 -1.72 -6.75 18.41
C SER A 24 -1.76 -5.34 19.02
N ALA A 25 -1.10 -5.11 20.15
CA ALA A 25 -1.01 -3.82 20.81
C ALA A 25 -0.01 -2.85 20.14
N ILE A 26 0.94 -3.37 19.35
CA ILE A 26 1.91 -2.57 18.56
C ILE A 26 1.36 -2.24 17.15
N LEU A 27 0.24 -2.84 16.75
CA LEU A 27 -0.39 -2.61 15.44
C LEU A 27 -0.80 -1.15 15.10
N PRO A 28 -1.07 -0.22 16.02
CA PRO A 28 -1.60 1.09 15.63
C PRO A 28 -0.54 2.10 15.15
N THR A 29 0.71 1.69 14.88
CA THR A 29 1.78 2.63 14.48
C THR A 29 2.59 2.19 13.27
N LEU A 30 2.07 1.26 12.45
CA LEU A 30 2.74 1.00 11.18
C LEU A 30 2.52 2.20 10.24
N PRO A 31 3.59 2.78 9.67
CA PRO A 31 3.45 3.87 8.72
C PRO A 31 2.62 3.43 7.52
N ALA A 32 1.80 4.34 7.00
CA ALA A 32 0.95 4.05 5.86
C ALA A 32 1.80 3.64 4.65
N GLN A 33 1.40 2.53 4.04
CA GLN A 33 1.97 2.00 2.81
C GLN A 33 1.17 2.51 1.63
N VAL A 34 1.86 3.18 0.70
CA VAL A 34 1.26 3.79 -0.47
C VAL A 34 1.88 3.17 -1.72
N TYR A 35 1.05 2.52 -2.53
CA TYR A 35 1.46 2.01 -3.84
C TYR A 35 1.14 3.04 -4.92
N ILE A 36 1.97 3.16 -5.96
CA ILE A 36 1.64 3.97 -7.13
C ILE A 36 1.30 3.07 -8.30
N GLN A 37 0.13 3.29 -8.90
CA GLN A 37 -0.39 2.58 -10.05
C GLN A 37 -0.33 3.52 -11.27
N ILE A 38 0.42 3.12 -12.30
CA ILE A 38 0.61 3.90 -13.54
C ILE A 38 -0.04 3.20 -14.73
N ALA A 39 -0.51 3.99 -15.70
CA ALA A 39 -1.14 3.52 -16.94
C ALA A 39 -0.11 3.08 -18.00
N SER A 40 1.11 3.61 -17.95
CA SER A 40 2.20 3.29 -18.89
C SER A 40 3.57 3.57 -18.28
N GLU A 41 4.62 2.96 -18.84
CA GLU A 41 6.01 3.18 -18.39
C GLU A 41 6.50 4.62 -18.55
N SER A 42 5.91 5.39 -19.47
CA SER A 42 6.28 6.81 -19.65
C SER A 42 6.02 7.65 -18.40
N GLN A 43 5.11 7.22 -17.52
CA GLN A 43 4.78 7.93 -16.29
C GLN A 43 5.73 7.63 -15.13
N ARG A 44 6.66 6.67 -15.30
CA ARG A 44 7.51 6.18 -14.20
C ARG A 44 8.43 7.26 -13.64
N VAL A 45 8.90 8.19 -14.47
CA VAL A 45 9.72 9.33 -14.01
C VAL A 45 8.91 10.17 -13.02
N LYS A 46 7.71 10.61 -13.41
CA LYS A 46 6.83 11.37 -12.52
C LYS A 46 6.44 10.57 -11.28
N ALA A 47 6.16 9.28 -11.41
CA ALA A 47 5.85 8.41 -10.27
C ALA A 47 7.03 8.29 -9.28
N ASN A 48 8.28 8.27 -9.76
CA ASN A 48 9.47 8.30 -8.90
C ASN A 48 9.60 9.63 -8.16
N GLU A 49 9.33 10.78 -8.81
CA GLU A 49 9.33 12.08 -8.15
C GLU A 49 8.31 12.12 -7.00
N ILE A 50 7.08 11.67 -7.26
CA ILE A 50 6.03 11.58 -6.25
C ILE A 50 6.42 10.61 -5.14
N THR A 51 7.03 9.47 -5.48
CA THR A 51 7.55 8.51 -4.50
C THR A 51 8.55 9.17 -3.55
N THR A 52 9.51 9.94 -4.07
CA THR A 52 10.49 10.66 -3.25
C THR A 52 9.81 11.68 -2.33
N GLN A 53 8.85 12.46 -2.84
CA GLN A 53 8.12 13.45 -2.04
C GLN A 53 7.32 12.80 -0.92
N LEU A 54 6.65 11.67 -1.19
CA LEU A 54 5.89 10.93 -0.18
C LEU A 54 6.81 10.28 0.86
N GLN A 55 7.94 9.71 0.45
CA GLN A 55 8.94 9.18 1.38
C GLN A 55 9.48 10.26 2.33
N GLN A 56 9.73 11.48 1.83
CA GLN A 56 10.16 12.62 2.66
C GLN A 56 9.10 13.05 3.69
N LYS A 57 7.82 12.71 3.46
CA LYS A 57 6.71 12.94 4.40
C LYS A 57 6.46 11.75 5.34
N GLY A 58 7.29 10.72 5.28
CA GLY A 58 7.23 9.56 6.18
C GLY A 58 6.36 8.40 5.69
N PHE A 59 5.88 8.44 4.43
CA PHE A 59 5.15 7.33 3.84
C PHE A 59 6.09 6.20 3.42
N VAL A 60 5.65 4.96 3.60
CA VAL A 60 6.33 3.79 3.02
C VAL A 60 5.81 3.59 1.61
N MET A 61 6.71 3.50 0.64
CA MET A 61 6.37 3.35 -0.77
C MET A 61 6.89 1.99 -1.29
N PRO A 62 6.09 0.91 -1.25
CA PRO A 62 6.59 -0.43 -1.59
C PRO A 62 6.94 -0.58 -3.07
N GLY A 63 6.32 0.21 -3.96
CA GLY A 63 6.68 0.20 -5.36
C GLY A 63 5.73 0.97 -6.28
N ILE A 64 6.14 1.03 -7.55
CA ILE A 64 5.37 1.56 -8.67
C ILE A 64 5.01 0.41 -9.60
N GLU A 65 3.73 0.19 -9.80
CA GLU A 65 3.19 -0.88 -10.63
C GLU A 65 2.54 -0.31 -11.90
N ASN A 66 2.90 -0.91 -13.05
CA ASN A 66 2.28 -0.59 -14.32
C ASN A 66 1.09 -1.50 -14.57
N MET A 67 -0.05 -0.87 -14.88
CA MET A 67 -1.35 -1.52 -15.07
C MET A 67 -1.71 -1.73 -16.55
N ALA A 68 -0.85 -1.30 -17.48
CA ALA A 68 -1.01 -1.57 -18.90
C ALA A 68 -1.18 -3.08 -19.17
N GLY A 69 -2.25 -3.44 -19.89
CA GLY A 69 -2.54 -4.83 -20.25
C GLY A 69 -3.05 -5.72 -19.10
N LYS A 70 -3.24 -5.18 -17.89
CA LYS A 70 -3.74 -5.94 -16.72
C LYS A 70 -5.27 -5.91 -16.56
N GLY A 71 -5.99 -5.30 -17.50
CA GLY A 71 -7.45 -5.16 -17.43
C GLY A 71 -7.95 -4.29 -16.28
N ALA A 72 -7.09 -3.42 -15.73
CA ALA A 72 -7.48 -2.50 -14.67
C ALA A 72 -8.14 -1.25 -15.23
N ASP A 73 -9.24 -0.83 -14.60
CA ASP A 73 -9.92 0.42 -14.93
C ASP A 73 -9.11 1.62 -14.42
N MET A 74 -8.37 2.25 -15.33
CA MET A 74 -7.62 3.46 -15.06
C MET A 74 -8.58 4.64 -14.84
N PRO A 75 -8.35 5.46 -13.80
CA PRO A 75 -9.25 6.56 -13.52
C PRO A 75 -9.05 7.71 -14.52
N LYS A 76 -10.12 8.45 -14.81
CA LYS A 76 -10.07 9.64 -15.68
C LYS A 76 -9.20 10.75 -15.10
N ASN A 77 -9.29 10.95 -13.79
CA ASN A 77 -8.45 11.87 -13.02
C ASN A 77 -7.69 11.06 -11.98
N THR A 78 -6.47 11.47 -11.67
CA THR A 78 -5.66 10.83 -10.64
C THR A 78 -6.45 10.75 -9.32
N ASN A 79 -6.41 9.61 -8.63
CA ASN A 79 -7.02 9.51 -7.31
C ASN A 79 -6.17 8.76 -6.30
N VAL A 80 -6.40 9.07 -5.03
CA VAL A 80 -5.82 8.36 -3.89
C VAL A 80 -6.91 7.46 -3.32
N ARG A 81 -6.80 6.16 -3.58
CA ARG A 81 -7.71 5.15 -3.08
C ARG A 81 -7.40 4.84 -1.62
N TYR A 82 -8.45 4.83 -0.81
CA TYR A 82 -8.40 4.39 0.58
C TYR A 82 -9.52 3.38 0.83
N PHE A 83 -9.26 2.43 1.72
CA PHE A 83 -10.14 1.27 1.93
C PHE A 83 -10.81 1.25 3.31
N ASN A 84 -10.38 2.14 4.22
CA ASN A 84 -10.92 2.29 5.56
C ASN A 84 -11.16 3.77 5.84
N ASP A 85 -12.20 4.10 6.61
CA ASP A 85 -12.54 5.49 6.91
C ASP A 85 -11.43 6.19 7.70
N GLU A 86 -10.68 5.44 8.51
CA GLU A 86 -9.50 5.90 9.25
C GLU A 86 -8.37 6.39 8.32
N ASP A 87 -8.30 5.88 7.08
CA ASP A 87 -7.27 6.26 6.11
C ASP A 87 -7.65 7.54 5.32
N LYS A 88 -8.88 8.05 5.47
CA LYS A 88 -9.39 9.19 4.69
C LYS A 88 -8.53 10.44 4.84
N GLN A 89 -8.18 10.82 6.06
CA GLN A 89 -7.37 12.02 6.31
C GLN A 89 -5.98 11.89 5.69
N THR A 90 -5.40 10.69 5.76
CA THR A 90 -4.11 10.37 5.10
C THR A 90 -4.23 10.48 3.59
N ALA A 91 -5.32 9.97 3.00
CA ALA A 91 -5.57 10.09 1.56
C ALA A 91 -5.68 11.56 1.12
N GLU A 92 -6.39 12.39 1.89
CA GLU A 92 -6.52 13.83 1.63
C GLU A 92 -5.17 14.57 1.73
N ALA A 93 -4.31 14.17 2.67
CA ALA A 93 -2.95 14.72 2.77
C ALA A 93 -2.09 14.36 1.54
N ILE A 94 -2.19 13.12 1.05
CA ILE A 94 -1.50 12.71 -0.18
C ILE A 94 -2.04 13.49 -1.38
N VAL A 95 -3.35 13.70 -1.47
CA VAL A 95 -3.96 14.53 -2.53
C VAL A 95 -3.38 15.94 -2.53
N ALA A 96 -3.20 16.58 -1.37
CA ALA A 96 -2.60 17.90 -1.28
C ALA A 96 -1.17 17.91 -1.86
N ILE A 97 -0.35 16.92 -1.50
CA ILE A 97 1.02 16.75 -2.03
C ILE A 97 1.00 16.56 -3.56
N LEU A 98 0.10 15.74 -4.08
CA LEU A 98 -0.04 15.53 -5.54
C LEU A 98 -0.39 16.83 -6.26
N LYS A 99 -1.26 17.66 -5.68
CA LYS A 99 -1.65 18.97 -6.23
C LYS A 99 -0.49 19.95 -6.22
N GLU A 100 0.28 20.01 -5.12
CA GLU A 100 1.50 20.81 -5.03
C GLU A 100 2.54 20.38 -6.08
N ALA A 101 2.58 19.09 -6.43
CA ALA A 101 3.45 18.53 -7.46
C ALA A 101 2.93 18.68 -8.91
N GLY A 102 1.82 19.40 -9.10
CA GLY A 102 1.24 19.73 -10.41
C GLY A 102 0.08 18.83 -10.86
N ILE A 103 -0.28 17.78 -10.11
CA ILE A 103 -1.39 16.88 -10.42
C ILE A 103 -2.69 17.45 -9.83
N THR A 104 -3.14 18.56 -10.40
CA THR A 104 -4.19 19.42 -9.82
C THR A 104 -5.57 18.76 -9.74
N THR A 105 -5.85 17.77 -10.59
CA THR A 105 -7.12 17.03 -10.63
C THR A 105 -7.20 15.88 -9.61
N ALA A 106 -6.16 15.69 -8.78
CA ALA A 106 -6.13 14.64 -7.78
C ALA A 106 -7.25 14.77 -6.74
N TYR A 107 -7.83 13.63 -6.34
CA TYR A 107 -8.86 13.57 -5.28
C TYR A 107 -8.80 12.26 -4.50
N ALA A 108 -9.36 12.25 -3.28
CA ALA A 108 -9.44 11.04 -2.45
C ALA A 108 -10.67 10.21 -2.86
N TYR A 109 -10.51 8.89 -2.97
CA TYR A 109 -11.55 7.98 -3.46
C TYR A 109 -11.75 6.78 -2.53
N PRO A 110 -12.92 6.64 -1.87
CA PRO A 110 -13.22 5.48 -1.03
C PRO A 110 -13.43 4.23 -1.88
N VAL A 111 -12.83 3.11 -1.47
CA VAL A 111 -13.06 1.79 -2.05
C VAL A 111 -13.53 0.83 -0.96
N SER A 112 -14.85 0.65 -0.86
CA SER A 112 -15.47 -0.22 0.16
C SER A 112 -15.61 -1.69 -0.25
N LYS A 113 -15.28 -2.04 -1.51
CA LYS A 113 -15.43 -3.40 -2.05
C LYS A 113 -14.48 -4.41 -1.39
N TYR A 114 -13.37 -3.95 -0.82
CA TYR A 114 -12.31 -4.81 -0.30
C TYR A 114 -12.08 -4.54 1.18
N LYS A 115 -11.94 -5.61 1.98
CA LYS A 115 -11.49 -5.51 3.37
C LYS A 115 -9.96 -5.49 3.38
N VAL A 116 -9.38 -4.30 3.27
CA VAL A 116 -7.94 -4.08 3.39
C VAL A 116 -7.66 -3.59 4.81
N LYS A 117 -6.57 -4.05 5.42
CA LYS A 117 -6.15 -3.53 6.73
C LYS A 117 -5.84 -2.03 6.61
N ALA A 118 -6.21 -1.25 7.63
CA ALA A 118 -5.86 0.17 7.72
C ALA A 118 -4.36 0.42 7.48
N GLY A 119 -4.05 1.55 6.87
CA GLY A 119 -2.71 1.94 6.45
C GLY A 119 -2.30 1.45 5.06
N GLY A 120 -3.20 0.84 4.29
CA GLY A 120 -2.99 0.55 2.86
C GLY A 120 -3.68 1.60 2.01
N LEU A 121 -2.92 2.38 1.24
CA LEU A 121 -3.45 3.35 0.28
C LEU A 121 -2.82 3.15 -1.10
N GLU A 122 -3.49 3.64 -2.14
CA GLU A 122 -2.97 3.57 -3.51
C GLU A 122 -3.15 4.90 -4.22
N VAL A 123 -2.10 5.39 -4.87
CA VAL A 123 -2.17 6.51 -5.82
C VAL A 123 -2.35 5.93 -7.21
N TRP A 124 -3.46 6.22 -7.86
CA TRP A 124 -3.74 5.81 -9.23
C TRP A 124 -3.60 7.00 -10.16
N PHE A 125 -2.55 7.01 -10.97
CA PHE A 125 -2.37 8.05 -11.98
C PHE A 125 -3.43 7.93 -13.06
N SER A 126 -3.95 9.08 -13.49
CA SER A 126 -4.65 9.17 -14.77
C SER A 126 -3.68 9.09 -15.92
N ALA A 127 -4.17 8.75 -17.12
CA ALA A 127 -3.32 8.54 -18.30
C ALA A 127 -2.62 9.82 -18.81
N ASP A 128 -3.05 10.99 -18.38
CA ASP A 128 -2.54 12.31 -18.75
C ASP A 128 -1.32 12.77 -17.92
N VAL A 129 -1.02 12.09 -16.82
CA VAL A 129 0.16 12.40 -15.99
C VAL A 129 1.43 12.04 -16.76
N HIS A 130 2.40 12.95 -16.79
CA HIS A 130 3.70 12.81 -17.46
C HIS A 130 4.82 13.41 -16.61
#